data_AF-A0A9E5C191-F1
#
_entry.id   AF-A0A9E5C191-F1
#
_cell.length_a   1.000
_cell.length_b   1.000
_cell.length_c   1.000
_cell.angle_alpha   90.00
_cell.angle_beta   90.00
_cell.angle_gamma   90.00
#
_symmetry.space_group_name_H-M   'P 1'
#
loop_
_entity.id
_entity.type
_entity.pdbx_description
1 polymer ?
#
loop_
_entity_poly.entity_id
_entity_poly.type
_entity_poly.pdbx_seq_one_letter_code
_entity_poly.pdbx_strand_id
1 'polypeptide(L)'
;MMNLKLRLHQRGMTVRELAAELCVPLKTVQDWVYRGVGPSLSNQQKLDEFLPCPHHWVIDAANGHTSRGVCQLCQEVRDFENSTYGTVWIPPKRAAGG
;
A
#
# COMPACT_ATOMS: atom_id res chain seq x y z
N MET A 1 6.65 8.13 1.95
CA MET A 1 7.88 7.63 2.60
C MET A 1 7.48 6.52 3.55
N MET A 2 7.89 5.28 3.29
CA MET A 2 7.56 4.12 4.12
C MET A 2 7.94 4.40 5.58
N ASN A 3 6.99 4.33 6.51
CA ASN A 3 7.34 4.43 7.94
C ASN A 3 7.89 3.08 8.42
N LEU A 4 9.18 2.85 8.16
CA LEU A 4 9.86 1.61 8.52
C LEU A 4 9.81 1.33 10.01
N LYS A 5 9.82 2.37 10.85
CA LYS A 5 9.66 2.24 12.30
C LYS A 5 8.34 1.57 12.66
N LEU A 6 7.23 2.01 12.06
CA LEU A 6 5.91 1.41 12.30
C LEU A 6 5.84 -0.03 11.81
N ARG A 7 6.39 -0.32 10.62
CA ARG A 7 6.38 -1.67 10.03
C ARG A 7 7.17 -2.67 10.87
N LEU A 8 8.34 -2.25 11.37
CA LEU A 8 9.14 -3.05 12.30
C LEU A 8 8.38 -3.35 13.59
N HIS A 9 7.74 -2.32 14.16
CA HIS A 9 6.91 -2.50 15.36
C HIS A 9 5.75 -3.48 15.15
N GLN A 10 5.02 -3.36 14.03
CA GLN A 10 3.90 -4.27 13.70
C GLN A 10 4.34 -5.73 13.52
N ARG A 11 5.56 -5.97 13.04
CA ARG A 11 6.14 -7.32 12.91
C ARG A 11 6.87 -7.81 14.16
N GLY A 12 6.95 -7.01 15.22
CA GLY A 12 7.71 -7.35 16.42
C GLY A 12 9.22 -7.48 16.17
N MET A 13 9.74 -6.79 15.16
CA MET A 13 11.12 -6.90 14.70
C MET A 13 11.94 -5.67 15.10
N THR A 14 13.21 -5.88 15.44
CA THR A 14 14.16 -4.82 15.76
C THR A 14 14.93 -4.36 14.53
N VAL A 15 15.52 -3.15 14.63
CA VAL A 15 16.40 -2.60 13.57
C VAL A 15 17.63 -3.50 13.34
N ARG A 16 18.12 -4.17 14.38
CA ARG A 16 19.26 -5.09 14.30
C ARG A 16 18.91 -6.37 13.54
N GLU A 17 17.76 -6.95 13.82
CA GLU A 17 17.28 -8.14 13.09
C GLU A 17 17.09 -7.79 11.62
N LEU A 18 16.45 -6.65 11.30
CA LEU A 18 16.32 -6.22 9.91
C LEU A 18 17.67 -6.04 9.20
N ALA A 19 18.67 -5.46 9.88
CA ALA A 19 20.02 -5.34 9.33
C ALA A 19 20.66 -6.70 9.02
N ALA A 20 20.49 -7.67 9.93
CA ALA A 20 20.99 -9.02 9.74
C ALA A 20 20.29 -9.74 8.57
N GLU A 21 18.97 -9.67 8.51
CA GLU A 21 18.14 -10.30 7.47
C GLU A 21 18.47 -9.76 6.06
N LEU A 22 18.66 -8.43 5.94
CA LEU A 22 18.99 -7.81 4.65
C LEU A 22 20.49 -7.91 4.29
N CYS A 23 21.31 -8.45 5.20
CA CYS A 23 22.77 -8.43 5.11
C CYS A 23 23.33 -7.03 4.78
N VAL A 24 22.85 -6.00 5.51
CA VAL A 24 23.32 -4.61 5.37
C VAL A 24 23.86 -4.09 6.71
N PRO A 25 24.78 -3.11 6.70
CA PRO A 25 25.28 -2.54 7.95
C PRO A 25 24.14 -1.99 8.82
N LEU A 26 24.21 -2.22 10.13
CA LEU A 26 23.22 -1.71 11.11
C LEU A 26 22.96 -0.21 10.95
N LYS A 27 24.04 0.56 10.73
CA LYS A 27 23.97 2.01 10.55
C LYS A 27 23.10 2.39 9.35
N THR A 28 23.14 1.61 8.27
CA THR A 28 22.32 1.83 7.08
C THR A 28 20.83 1.74 7.43
N VAL A 29 20.40 0.71 8.17
CA VAL A 29 19.00 0.57 8.59
C VAL A 29 18.61 1.64 9.61
N GLN A 30 19.50 2.00 10.54
CA GLN A 30 19.27 3.11 11.47
C GLN A 30 19.03 4.44 10.75
N ASP A 31 19.75 4.71 9.66
CA ASP A 31 19.57 5.93 8.86
C ASP A 31 18.21 5.95 8.16
N TRP A 32 17.73 4.80 7.68
CA TRP A 32 16.39 4.69 7.11
C TRP A 32 15.29 4.88 8.15
N VAL A 33 15.44 4.28 9.32
CA VAL A 33 14.40 4.26 10.36
C VAL A 33 14.34 5.57 11.14
N TYR A 34 15.49 6.18 11.44
CA TYR A 34 15.57 7.32 12.36
C TYR A 34 15.94 8.65 11.69
N ARG A 35 16.66 8.62 10.57
CA ARG A 35 17.11 9.85 9.86
C ARG A 35 16.30 10.15 8.60
N GLY A 36 15.39 9.26 8.20
CA GLY A 36 14.55 9.44 7.02
C GLY A 36 15.33 9.40 5.71
N VAL A 37 16.56 8.86 5.72
CA VAL A 37 17.35 8.66 4.51
C VAL A 37 16.74 7.48 3.75
N GLY A 38 16.40 7.67 2.47
CA GLY A 38 15.89 6.57 1.66
C GLY A 38 16.97 5.51 1.39
N PRO A 39 16.60 4.22 1.27
CA PRO A 39 17.53 3.18 0.81
C PRO A 39 18.00 3.45 -0.63
N SER A 40 19.20 2.97 -0.96
CA SER A 40 19.65 2.88 -2.36
C SER A 40 18.79 1.87 -3.13
N LEU A 41 18.82 1.90 -4.47
CA LEU A 41 18.02 1.00 -5.30
C LEU A 41 18.20 -0.48 -4.94
N SER A 42 19.45 -0.94 -4.79
CA SER A 42 19.75 -2.33 -4.41
C SER A 42 19.21 -2.68 -3.02
N ASN A 43 19.28 -1.75 -2.08
CA ASN A 43 18.74 -1.96 -0.74
C ASN A 43 17.21 -1.87 -0.69
N GLN A 44 16.60 -1.04 -1.54
CA GLN A 44 15.16 -0.95 -1.71
C GLN A 44 14.60 -2.28 -2.24
N GLN A 45 15.25 -2.91 -3.22
CA GLN A 45 14.86 -4.22 -3.73
C GLN A 45 14.86 -5.30 -2.63
N LYS A 46 15.94 -5.38 -1.83
CA LYS A 46 16.01 -6.30 -0.68
C LYS A 46 14.90 -6.04 0.33
N LEU A 47 14.62 -4.76 0.59
CA LEU A 47 13.58 -4.35 1.53
C LEU A 47 12.18 -4.71 1.02
N ASP A 48 11.92 -4.55 -0.27
CA ASP A 48 10.63 -4.88 -0.89
C ASP A 48 10.39 -6.40 -0.94
N GLU A 49 11.44 -7.20 -1.14
CA GLU A 49 11.38 -8.66 -1.07
C GLU A 49 11.10 -9.16 0.36
N PHE A 50 11.78 -8.59 1.34
CA PHE A 50 11.67 -9.02 2.74
C PHE A 50 10.44 -8.46 3.46
N LEU A 51 10.09 -7.20 3.17
CA LEU A 51 9.02 -6.41 3.78
C LEU A 51 8.11 -5.81 2.70
N PRO A 52 7.40 -6.64 1.91
CA PRO A 52 6.55 -6.15 0.83
C PRO A 52 5.55 -5.11 1.35
N CYS A 53 5.29 -4.09 0.54
CA CYS A 53 4.30 -3.07 0.87
C CYS A 53 2.90 -3.70 0.90
N PRO A 54 2.13 -3.61 2.01
CA PRO A 54 0.76 -4.15 2.10
C PRO A 54 -0.27 -3.17 1.51
N HIS A 55 0.15 -2.38 0.52
CA HIS A 55 -0.45 -1.14 -0.01
C HIS A 55 -1.71 -0.61 0.71
N HIS A 56 -1.57 0.55 1.35
CA HIS A 56 -2.72 1.35 1.78
C HIS A 56 -3.04 2.37 0.67
N TRP A 57 -3.95 1.98 -0.23
CA TRP A 57 -4.40 2.83 -1.35
C TRP A 57 -5.34 3.92 -0.86
N VAL A 58 -5.00 5.17 -1.17
CA VAL A 58 -5.94 6.29 -1.14
C VAL A 58 -6.36 6.55 -2.57
N ILE A 59 -7.63 6.27 -2.87
CA ILE A 59 -8.21 6.35 -4.22
C ILE A 59 -9.01 7.64 -4.32
N ASP A 60 -8.79 8.38 -5.40
CA ASP A 60 -9.51 9.62 -5.70
C ASP A 60 -11.01 9.36 -5.87
N ALA A 61 -11.82 10.43 -5.75
CA ALA A 61 -13.24 10.34 -6.02
C ALA A 61 -13.51 9.91 -7.46
N ALA A 62 -14.55 9.09 -7.65
CA ALA A 62 -14.92 8.57 -8.96
C ALA A 62 -15.27 9.71 -9.93
N ASN A 63 -14.45 9.88 -10.97
CA ASN A 63 -14.65 10.86 -12.04
C ASN A 63 -14.53 10.22 -13.44
N GLY A 64 -15.09 9.00 -13.59
CA GLY A 64 -15.01 8.23 -14.83
C GLY A 64 -15.02 6.72 -14.59
N HIS A 65 -14.57 5.94 -15.57
CA HIS A 65 -14.46 4.48 -15.48
C HIS A 65 -13.39 4.01 -14.50
N THR A 66 -12.34 4.82 -14.31
CA THR A 66 -11.26 4.52 -13.37
C THR A 66 -11.03 5.70 -12.43
N SER A 67 -10.48 5.41 -11.27
CA SER A 67 -10.00 6.37 -10.28
C SER A 67 -8.52 6.13 -10.03
N ARG A 68 -7.76 7.21 -9.92
CA ARG A 68 -6.34 7.14 -9.57
C ARG A 68 -6.21 6.82 -8.09
N GLY A 69 -5.37 5.85 -7.75
CA GLY A 69 -4.99 5.52 -6.39
C GLY A 69 -3.52 5.76 -6.14
N VAL A 70 -3.19 6.31 -4.97
CA VAL A 70 -1.81 6.47 -4.50
C VAL A 70 -1.65 5.73 -3.18
N CYS A 71 -0.65 4.85 -3.11
CA CYS A 71 -0.32 4.17 -1.87
C CYS A 71 0.33 5.15 -0.89
N GLN A 72 -0.23 5.30 0.31
CA GLN A 72 0.32 6.19 1.34
C GLN A 72 1.69 5.74 1.87
N LEU A 73 2.02 4.46 1.69
CA LEU A 73 3.28 3.88 2.17
C LEU A 73 4.38 4.05 1.12
N CYS A 74 4.17 3.46 -0.06
CA CYS A 74 5.19 3.37 -1.11
C CYS A 74 5.09 4.44 -2.20
N GLN A 75 4.01 5.22 -2.22
CA GLN A 75 3.71 6.21 -3.26
C GLN A 75 3.58 5.62 -4.67
N GLU A 76 3.43 4.29 -4.79
CA GLU A 76 2.99 3.68 -6.04
C GLU A 76 1.66 4.30 -6.46
N VAL A 77 1.53 4.54 -7.76
CA VAL A 77 0.33 5.06 -8.40
C VAL A 77 -0.25 3.94 -9.25
N ARG A 78 -1.55 3.68 -9.08
CA ARG A 78 -2.28 2.67 -9.84
C ARG A 78 -3.69 3.16 -10.12
N ASP A 79 -4.23 2.79 -11.28
CA ASP A 79 -5.63 3.04 -11.62
C ASP A 79 -6.52 1.90 -11.13
N PHE A 80 -7.67 2.26 -10.56
CA PHE A 80 -8.67 1.35 -10.03
C PHE A 80 -9.97 1.51 -10.81
N GLU A 81 -10.60 0.41 -11.23
CA GLU A 81 -11.89 0.46 -11.90
C GLU A 81 -13.00 0.85 -10.93
N ASN A 82 -13.83 1.80 -11.34
CA ASN A 82 -15.01 2.20 -10.58
C ASN A 82 -16.16 1.23 -10.87
N SER A 83 -16.95 0.92 -9.85
CA SER A 83 -18.19 0.17 -10.04
C SER A 83 -19.17 1.00 -10.89
N THR A 84 -19.46 0.51 -12.09
CA THR A 84 -20.52 1.07 -12.92
C THR A 84 -21.80 0.26 -12.69
N TYR A 85 -22.88 0.91 -12.25
CA TYR A 85 -24.17 0.25 -12.08
C TYR A 85 -24.78 -0.06 -13.44
N GLY A 86 -24.62 -1.31 -13.87
CA GLY A 86 -25.31 -1.91 -15.01
C GLY A 86 -26.43 -2.86 -14.59
N THR A 87 -27.15 -2.59 -13.48
CA THR A 87 -28.42 -3.26 -13.20
C THR A 87 -29.45 -2.24 -12.74
N VAL A 88 -30.32 -1.84 -13.68
CA VAL A 88 -31.56 -1.16 -13.33
C VAL A 88 -32.35 -2.11 -12.44
N TRP A 89 -32.54 -1.74 -11.16
CA TRP A 89 -33.47 -2.46 -10.30
C TRP A 89 -34.89 -2.19 -10.81
N ILE A 90 -35.52 -3.21 -11.43
CA ILE A 90 -36.90 -3.13 -11.89
C ILE A 90 -37.79 -3.68 -10.76
N PRO A 91 -38.57 -2.84 -10.06
CA PRO A 91 -39.51 -3.34 -9.07
C PRO A 91 -40.54 -4.28 -9.72
N PRO A 92 -40.92 -5.39 -9.05
CA PRO A 92 -41.95 -6.27 -9.58
C PRO A 92 -43.26 -5.51 -9.74
N LYS A 93 -43.81 -5.56 -10.95
CA LYS A 93 -45.14 -5.01 -11.26
C LYS A 93 -46.17 -5.63 -10.31
N ARG A 94 -46.85 -4.80 -9.51
CA ARG A 94 -48.01 -5.26 -8.74
C ARG A 94 -49.03 -5.79 -9.74
N ALA A 95 -49.36 -7.08 -9.64
CA ALA A 95 -50.47 -7.63 -10.40
C ALA A 95 -51.74 -6.93 -9.93
N ALA A 96 -52.39 -6.19 -10.82
CA ALA A 96 -53.73 -5.70 -10.58
C ALA A 96 -54.64 -6.93 -10.45
N GLY A 97 -55.15 -7.16 -9.24
CA GLY A 97 -56.16 -8.18 -9.00
C GLY A 97 -57.43 -7.83 -9.75
N GLY A 98 -57.91 -8.77 -10.55
CA GLY A 98 -59.23 -8.83 -11.16
C GLY A 98 -59.73 -10.25 -11.05
#